data_AF-A0A9Q0NCZ1-F1
#
_entry.id   AF-A0A9Q0NCZ1-F1
#
_cell.length_a   1.000
_cell.length_b   1.000
_cell.length_c   1.000
_cell.angle_alpha   90.00
_cell.angle_beta   90.00
_cell.angle_gamma   90.00
#
_symmetry.space_group_name_H-M   'P 1'
#
loop_
_entity.id
_entity.type
_entity.pdbx_description
1 polymer ?
#
loop_
_entity_poly.entity_id
_entity_poly.type
_entity_poly.pdbx_seq_one_letter_code
_entity_poly.pdbx_strand_id
1 'polypeptide(L)'
;MAEKHNNESQSIALQQLAKEHQLFIRECGLYIDSENMCLAASPAGITEDGNMIIEIQCPIAITSKDPTEPSNLLKLPYIGKDNLGVLGLKRTDDIYYQIQGQLHILDKSVCLFAIWTSTRCNMFIEKINRDEQFYKTKMENQLISFYYDWLLPELIDPRLKRNMQVREPLQPISET
;
A
#
# COMPACT_ATOMS: atom_id res chain seq x y z
N MET A 1 -9.79 -18.31 5.38
CA MET A 1 -10.38 -18.46 4.02
C MET A 1 -10.10 -17.25 3.14
N ALA A 2 -10.33 -16.02 3.60
CA ALA A 2 -10.05 -14.80 2.83
C ALA A 2 -8.55 -14.59 2.50
N GLU A 3 -7.65 -14.72 3.48
CA GLU A 3 -6.19 -14.55 3.26
C GLU A 3 -5.60 -15.57 2.28
N LYS A 4 -5.98 -16.85 2.42
CA LYS A 4 -5.49 -17.91 1.51
C LYS A 4 -5.97 -17.69 0.06
N HIS A 5 -7.23 -17.28 -0.11
CA HIS A 5 -7.79 -16.96 -1.42
C HIS A 5 -7.11 -15.72 -2.04
N ASN A 6 -6.72 -14.75 -1.22
CA ASN A 6 -6.01 -13.55 -1.66
C ASN A 6 -4.61 -13.91 -2.20
N ASN A 7 -3.85 -14.76 -1.50
CA ASN A 7 -2.49 -15.12 -1.90
C ASN A 7 -2.45 -15.90 -3.23
N GLU A 8 -3.34 -16.88 -3.42
CA GLU A 8 -3.43 -17.63 -4.68
C GLU A 8 -3.84 -16.71 -5.84
N SER A 9 -4.84 -15.86 -5.63
CA SER A 9 -5.31 -14.88 -6.63
C SER A 9 -4.21 -13.89 -7.01
N GLN A 10 -3.46 -13.38 -6.03
CA GLN A 10 -2.37 -12.45 -6.25
C GLN A 10 -1.24 -13.07 -7.08
N SER A 11 -0.86 -14.32 -6.82
CA SER A 11 0.16 -15.02 -7.62
C SER A 11 -0.26 -15.14 -9.09
N ILE A 12 -1.51 -15.53 -9.36
CA ILE A 12 -2.05 -15.61 -10.72
C ILE A 12 -2.09 -14.23 -11.38
N ALA A 13 -2.53 -13.20 -10.65
CA ALA A 13 -2.57 -11.83 -11.14
C ALA A 13 -1.18 -11.30 -11.53
N LEU A 14 -0.16 -11.57 -10.71
CA LEU A 14 1.23 -11.22 -11.00
C LEU A 14 1.74 -11.91 -12.28
N GLN A 15 1.46 -13.21 -12.44
CA GLN A 15 1.83 -13.96 -13.64
C GLN A 15 1.16 -13.40 -14.90
N GLN A 16 -0.12 -13.06 -14.82
CA GLN A 16 -0.85 -12.44 -15.92
C GLN A 16 -0.25 -11.07 -16.27
N LEU A 17 -0.05 -10.20 -15.27
CA LEU A 17 0.54 -8.88 -15.45
C LEU A 17 1.93 -8.97 -16.11
N ALA A 18 2.77 -9.87 -15.61
CA ALA A 18 4.10 -10.14 -16.16
C ALA A 18 4.03 -10.51 -17.65
N LYS A 19 3.12 -11.43 -18.01
CA LYS A 19 2.94 -11.89 -19.39
C LYS A 19 2.40 -10.81 -20.33
N GLU A 20 1.36 -10.09 -19.91
CA GLU A 20 0.69 -9.09 -20.76
C GLU A 20 1.59 -7.86 -21.01
N HIS A 21 2.39 -7.48 -20.02
CA HIS A 21 3.26 -6.31 -20.10
C HIS A 21 4.73 -6.63 -20.38
N GLN A 22 5.06 -7.90 -20.62
CA GLN A 22 6.44 -8.37 -20.87
C GLN A 22 7.40 -7.93 -19.75
N LEU A 23 6.93 -8.02 -18.51
CA LEU A 23 7.69 -7.68 -17.31
C LEU A 23 8.25 -8.95 -16.69
N PHE A 24 9.50 -8.87 -16.23
CA PHE A 24 10.05 -9.85 -15.30
C PHE A 24 9.81 -9.34 -13.89
N ILE A 25 8.96 -10.02 -13.13
CA ILE A 25 8.59 -9.66 -11.76
C ILE A 25 9.21 -10.70 -10.82
N ARG A 26 9.97 -10.24 -9.83
CA ARG A 26 10.48 -11.08 -8.75
C ARG A 26 9.68 -10.87 -7.48
N GLU A 27 9.52 -11.95 -6.73
CA GLU A 27 9.05 -11.88 -5.35
C GLU A 27 10.07 -11.11 -4.50
N CYS A 28 9.57 -10.51 -3.42
CA CYS A 28 10.42 -9.76 -2.51
C CYS A 28 9.95 -9.95 -1.06
N GLY A 29 10.88 -9.76 -0.13
CA GLY A 29 10.60 -9.82 1.30
C GLY A 29 10.36 -8.43 1.89
N LEU A 30 10.64 -8.31 3.18
CA LEU A 30 10.56 -7.05 3.90
C LEU A 30 11.79 -6.18 3.62
N TYR A 31 11.57 -4.93 3.22
CA TYR A 31 12.58 -3.88 3.13
C TYR A 31 12.44 -2.95 4.33
N ILE A 32 13.57 -2.59 4.93
CA ILE A 32 13.64 -1.63 6.04
C ILE A 32 14.10 -0.31 5.46
N ASP A 33 13.47 0.78 5.88
CA ASP A 33 13.84 2.13 5.48
C ASP A 33 15.27 2.46 5.94
N SER A 34 16.06 3.04 5.04
CA SER A 34 17.47 3.33 5.31
C SER A 34 17.68 4.51 6.26
N GLU A 35 16.71 5.42 6.37
CA GLU A 35 16.77 6.59 7.24
C GLU A 35 16.03 6.34 8.57
N ASN A 36 14.85 5.72 8.49
CA ASN A 36 13.95 5.48 9.61
C ASN A 36 13.73 3.97 9.82
N MET A 37 14.69 3.29 10.46
CA MET A 37 14.70 1.82 10.63
C MET A 37 13.47 1.21 11.34
N CYS A 38 12.58 2.03 11.90
CA CYS A 38 11.29 1.59 12.42
C CYS A 38 10.23 1.35 11.33
N LEU A 39 10.47 1.81 10.11
CA LEU A 39 9.58 1.68 8.97
C LEU A 39 10.06 0.56 8.05
N ALA A 40 9.11 -0.20 7.52
CA ALA A 40 9.38 -1.30 6.62
C ALA A 40 8.21 -1.54 5.65
N ALA A 41 8.51 -2.09 4.48
CA ALA A 41 7.54 -2.34 3.42
C ALA A 41 7.83 -3.64 2.66
N SER A 42 6.77 -4.26 2.15
CA SER A 42 6.83 -5.49 1.36
C SER A 42 5.81 -5.39 0.22
N PRO A 43 6.19 -4.85 -0.96
CA PRO A 43 5.29 -4.80 -2.10
C PRO A 43 4.98 -6.21 -2.64
N ALA A 44 3.93 -6.31 -3.46
CA ALA A 44 3.54 -7.59 -4.09
C ALA A 44 4.62 -8.16 -5.01
N GLY A 45 5.42 -7.29 -5.62
CA GLY A 45 6.56 -7.69 -6.45
C GLY A 45 7.42 -6.49 -6.83
N ILE A 46 8.58 -6.77 -7.40
CA ILE A 46 9.51 -5.77 -7.93
C ILE A 46 9.91 -6.22 -9.33
N THR A 47 10.05 -5.30 -10.28
CA THR A 47 10.60 -5.66 -11.59
C THR A 47 12.06 -6.08 -11.47
N GLU A 48 12.52 -6.96 -12.35
CA GLU A 48 13.89 -7.51 -12.32
C GLU A 48 14.96 -6.42 -12.48
N ASP A 49 14.67 -5.40 -13.29
CA ASP A 49 15.51 -4.20 -13.43
C ASP A 49 15.54 -3.32 -12.18
N GLY A 50 14.69 -3.62 -11.18
CA GLY A 50 14.62 -2.93 -9.90
C GLY A 50 14.02 -1.52 -9.97
N ASN A 51 13.42 -1.12 -11.10
CA ASN A 51 12.93 0.24 -11.31
C ASN A 51 11.50 0.47 -10.79
N MET A 52 10.69 -0.58 -10.70
CA MET A 52 9.27 -0.46 -10.38
C MET A 52 8.85 -1.47 -9.32
N ILE A 53 7.98 -1.05 -8.41
CA ILE A 53 7.25 -1.97 -7.53
C ILE A 53 5.90 -2.30 -8.14
N ILE A 54 5.32 -3.42 -7.71
CA ILE A 54 3.99 -3.88 -8.10
C ILE A 54 3.15 -3.97 -6.82
N GLU A 55 1.92 -3.47 -6.88
CA GLU A 55 0.91 -3.64 -5.84
C GLU A 55 -0.39 -4.12 -6.50
N ILE A 56 -0.96 -5.23 -6.04
CA ILE A 56 -2.15 -5.84 -6.66
C ILE A 56 -3.26 -6.01 -5.63
N GLN A 57 -4.47 -5.61 -6.00
CA GLN A 57 -5.69 -5.85 -5.24
C GLN A 57 -6.59 -6.85 -5.96
N CYS A 58 -7.08 -7.85 -5.22
CA CYS A 58 -7.95 -8.92 -5.71
C CYS A 58 -9.33 -8.87 -5.01
N PRO A 59 -10.18 -7.86 -5.29
CA PRO A 59 -11.40 -7.62 -4.53
C PRO A 59 -12.46 -8.71 -4.75
N ILE A 60 -12.80 -9.42 -3.66
CA ILE A 60 -13.82 -10.48 -3.64
C ILE A 60 -15.19 -9.99 -4.15
N ALA A 61 -15.53 -8.73 -3.88
CA ALA A 61 -16.83 -8.14 -4.22
C ALA A 61 -17.12 -8.08 -5.73
N ILE A 62 -16.07 -8.16 -6.56
CA ILE A 62 -16.14 -8.08 -8.02
C ILE A 62 -15.33 -9.17 -8.73
N THR A 63 -15.01 -10.29 -8.05
CA THR A 63 -14.21 -11.41 -8.60
C THR A 63 -14.66 -11.89 -9.98
N SER A 64 -15.96 -11.82 -10.27
CA SER A 64 -16.56 -12.26 -11.53
C SER A 64 -16.89 -11.15 -12.52
N LYS A 65 -16.41 -9.93 -12.27
CA LYS A 65 -16.79 -8.73 -13.00
C LYS A 65 -15.58 -7.96 -13.51
N ASP A 66 -15.83 -7.02 -14.40
CA ASP A 66 -14.79 -6.13 -14.91
C ASP A 66 -14.55 -4.96 -13.93
N PRO A 67 -13.30 -4.72 -13.49
CA PRO A 67 -12.96 -3.64 -12.55
C PRO A 67 -13.09 -2.24 -13.18
N THR A 68 -13.18 -2.11 -14.50
CA THR A 68 -13.33 -0.82 -15.22
C THR A 68 -14.78 -0.41 -15.46
N GLU A 69 -15.72 -1.36 -15.31
CA GLU A 69 -17.14 -1.13 -15.56
C GLU A 69 -17.77 -0.22 -14.49
N PRO A 70 -18.49 0.86 -14.88
CA PRO A 70 -19.05 1.83 -13.94
C PRO A 70 -19.95 1.22 -12.84
N SER A 71 -20.70 0.16 -13.18
CA SER A 71 -21.59 -0.53 -12.25
C SER A 71 -20.86 -1.26 -11.11
N ASN A 72 -19.56 -1.50 -11.27
CA ASN A 72 -18.72 -2.19 -10.29
C ASN A 72 -17.91 -1.23 -9.42
N LEU A 73 -17.73 0.02 -9.85
CA LEU A 73 -16.98 1.04 -9.12
C LEU A 73 -17.56 1.34 -7.73
N LEU A 74 -18.88 1.20 -7.55
CA LEU A 74 -19.53 1.33 -6.23
C LEU A 74 -19.02 0.30 -5.21
N LYS A 75 -18.43 -0.80 -5.67
CA LYS A 75 -17.82 -1.84 -4.84
C LYS A 75 -16.31 -1.67 -4.67
N LEU A 76 -15.72 -0.65 -5.30
CA LEU A 76 -14.31 -0.27 -5.23
C LEU A 76 -14.21 1.15 -4.67
N PRO A 77 -14.49 1.37 -3.37
CA PRO A 77 -14.59 2.71 -2.79
C PRO A 77 -13.28 3.52 -2.88
N TYR A 78 -12.14 2.85 -3.07
CA TYR A 78 -10.83 3.44 -3.27
C TYR A 78 -10.58 3.95 -4.70
N ILE A 79 -11.44 3.60 -5.67
CA ILE A 79 -11.35 4.08 -7.06
C ILE A 79 -12.31 5.25 -7.26
N GLY A 80 -11.85 6.27 -7.99
CA GLY A 80 -12.60 7.47 -8.32
C GLY A 80 -12.16 8.07 -9.65
N LYS A 81 -12.82 9.15 -10.06
CA LYS A 81 -12.39 9.96 -11.18
C LYS A 81 -11.71 11.22 -10.68
N ASP A 82 -10.63 11.62 -11.32
CA ASP A 82 -10.00 12.91 -11.08
C ASP A 82 -10.80 14.07 -11.72
N ASN A 83 -10.27 15.29 -11.60
CA ASN A 83 -10.89 16.50 -12.15
C ASN A 83 -10.97 16.48 -13.69
N LEU A 84 -10.21 15.62 -14.36
CA LEU A 84 -10.23 15.41 -15.81
C LEU A 84 -11.15 14.26 -16.22
N GLY A 85 -11.80 13.61 -15.25
CA GLY A 85 -12.68 12.47 -15.46
C GLY A 85 -11.94 11.13 -15.63
N VAL A 86 -10.63 11.09 -15.41
CA VAL A 86 -9.81 9.88 -15.54
C VAL A 86 -9.98 9.01 -14.31
N LEU A 87 -10.31 7.74 -14.54
CA LEU A 87 -10.49 6.74 -13.48
C LEU A 87 -9.13 6.36 -12.88
N GLY A 88 -9.02 6.34 -11.55
CA GLY A 88 -7.82 5.96 -10.83
C GLY A 88 -8.02 5.81 -9.32
N LEU A 89 -6.96 5.42 -8.63
CA LEU A 89 -6.87 5.33 -7.18
C LEU A 89 -6.97 6.73 -6.58
N LYS A 90 -7.92 6.88 -5.66
CA LYS A 90 -8.11 8.13 -4.91
C LYS A 90 -6.85 8.43 -4.11
N ARG A 91 -6.32 9.65 -4.27
CA ARG A 91 -5.12 10.12 -3.56
C ARG A 91 -5.32 10.30 -2.04
N THR A 92 -6.57 10.17 -1.58
CA THR A 92 -6.96 10.22 -0.16
C THR A 92 -7.16 8.83 0.45
N ASP A 93 -7.04 7.77 -0.33
CA ASP A 93 -7.31 6.40 0.11
C ASP A 93 -6.07 5.74 0.73
N ASP A 94 -6.27 4.87 1.71
CA ASP A 94 -5.20 4.18 2.44
C ASP A 94 -4.27 3.38 1.52
N ILE A 95 -4.79 2.83 0.41
CA ILE A 95 -3.96 2.11 -0.57
C ILE A 95 -2.95 3.06 -1.22
N TYR A 96 -3.32 4.32 -1.47
CA TYR A 96 -2.38 5.32 -2.00
C TYR A 96 -1.29 5.64 -0.98
N TYR A 97 -1.65 5.79 0.30
CA TYR A 97 -0.67 5.96 1.38
C TYR A 97 0.27 4.75 1.47
N GLN A 98 -0.25 3.52 1.38
CA GLN A 98 0.56 2.31 1.37
C GLN A 98 1.58 2.34 0.22
N ILE A 99 1.14 2.65 -1.00
CA ILE A 99 2.02 2.72 -2.18
C ILE A 99 3.09 3.81 -2.02
N GLN A 100 2.73 5.01 -1.56
CA GLN A 100 3.71 6.07 -1.34
C GLN A 100 4.74 5.68 -0.27
N GLY A 101 4.31 4.98 0.79
CA GLY A 101 5.22 4.42 1.79
C GLY A 101 6.17 3.37 1.22
N GLN A 102 5.66 2.42 0.43
CA GLN A 102 6.49 1.42 -0.25
C GLN A 102 7.51 2.07 -1.20
N LEU A 103 7.09 3.07 -1.99
CA LEU A 103 7.98 3.79 -2.91
C LEU A 103 9.10 4.53 -2.19
N HIS A 104 8.80 5.16 -1.04
CA HIS A 104 9.80 5.81 -0.22
C HIS A 104 10.79 4.80 0.36
N ILE A 105 10.29 3.78 1.07
CA ILE A 105 11.11 2.80 1.79
C ILE A 105 12.05 2.01 0.87
N LEU A 106 11.58 1.65 -0.33
CA LEU A 106 12.38 0.88 -1.30
C LEU A 106 13.24 1.76 -2.21
N ASP A 107 13.17 3.09 -2.06
CA ASP A 107 13.77 4.07 -2.95
C ASP A 107 13.42 3.82 -4.44
N LYS A 108 12.12 3.81 -4.76
CA LYS A 108 11.58 3.54 -6.10
C LYS A 108 10.76 4.70 -6.62
N SER A 109 10.81 4.95 -7.93
CA SER A 109 10.15 6.10 -8.53
C SER A 109 8.69 5.83 -8.93
N VAL A 110 8.31 4.56 -9.11
CA VAL A 110 7.00 4.20 -9.66
C VAL A 110 6.49 2.85 -9.16
N CYS A 111 5.18 2.78 -8.97
CA CYS A 111 4.41 1.59 -8.69
C CYS A 111 3.46 1.30 -9.86
N LEU A 112 3.41 0.06 -10.31
CA LEU A 112 2.29 -0.46 -11.10
C LEU A 112 1.24 -1.00 -10.14
N PHE A 113 0.19 -0.20 -9.93
CA PHE A 113 -0.98 -0.61 -9.16
C PHE A 113 -1.95 -1.34 -10.08
N ALA A 114 -2.42 -2.52 -9.67
CA ALA A 114 -3.40 -3.29 -10.42
C ALA A 114 -4.59 -3.74 -9.57
N ILE A 115 -5.76 -3.81 -10.18
CA ILE A 115 -6.94 -4.49 -9.64
C ILE A 115 -7.25 -5.66 -10.56
N TRP A 116 -7.29 -6.87 -10.00
CA TRP A 116 -7.48 -8.10 -10.76
C TRP A 116 -8.75 -8.85 -10.35
N THR A 117 -9.45 -9.43 -11.33
CA THR A 117 -10.64 -10.24 -11.10
C THR A 117 -10.53 -11.61 -11.78
N SER A 118 -10.80 -12.68 -11.03
CA SER A 118 -10.39 -14.04 -11.42
C SER A 118 -11.26 -14.73 -12.47
N THR A 119 -12.56 -14.42 -12.58
CA THR A 119 -13.44 -15.20 -13.48
C THR A 119 -13.25 -14.83 -14.94
N ARG A 120 -12.90 -13.57 -15.23
CA ARG A 120 -12.65 -13.09 -16.59
C ARG A 120 -11.19 -12.73 -16.84
N CYS A 121 -10.34 -12.81 -15.80
CA CYS A 121 -8.96 -12.36 -15.86
C CYS A 121 -8.88 -10.89 -16.30
N ASN A 122 -9.79 -10.04 -15.84
CA ASN A 122 -9.75 -8.62 -16.20
C ASN A 122 -8.84 -7.87 -15.24
N MET A 123 -8.15 -6.86 -15.77
CA MET A 123 -7.21 -6.06 -15.00
C MET A 123 -7.40 -4.57 -15.27
N PHE A 124 -7.53 -3.80 -14.19
CA PHE A 124 -7.32 -2.36 -14.22
C PHE A 124 -5.89 -2.08 -13.77
N ILE A 125 -5.19 -1.17 -14.45
CA ILE A 125 -3.79 -0.83 -14.13
C ILE A 125 -3.63 0.68 -14.11
N GLU A 126 -2.94 1.17 -13.09
CA GLU A 126 -2.51 2.55 -12.97
C GLU A 126 -1.02 2.62 -12.62
N LYS A 127 -0.30 3.54 -13.28
CA LYS A 127 1.07 3.90 -12.87
C LYS A 127 0.99 5.02 -11.84
N ILE A 128 1.53 4.77 -10.65
CA ILE A 128 1.59 5.75 -9.56
C ILE A 128 3.04 6.13 -9.34
N ASN A 129 3.37 7.41 -9.51
CA ASN A 129 4.71 7.92 -9.27
C ASN A 129 4.90 8.23 -7.79
N ARG A 130 6.16 8.15 -7.34
CA ARG A 130 6.56 8.62 -6.00
C ARG A 130 6.30 10.11 -5.89
N ASP A 131 5.66 10.49 -4.79
CA ASP A 131 5.34 11.86 -4.44
C ASP A 131 6.01 12.19 -3.10
N GLU A 132 7.23 12.69 -3.19
CA GLU A 132 8.04 13.04 -2.01
C GLU A 132 7.39 14.13 -1.18
N GLN A 133 6.73 15.09 -1.83
CA GLN A 133 6.06 16.16 -1.12
C GLN A 133 4.89 15.59 -0.31
N PHE A 134 4.10 14.69 -0.89
CA PHE A 134 3.04 13.99 -0.18
C PHE A 134 3.61 13.20 1.00
N TYR A 135 4.65 12.39 0.80
CA TYR A 135 5.27 11.61 1.87
C TYR A 135 5.74 12.51 3.03
N LYS A 136 6.56 13.52 2.72
CA LYS A 136 7.14 14.43 3.72
C LYS A 136 6.07 15.26 4.45
N THR A 137 5.03 15.71 3.75
CA THR A 137 4.01 16.60 4.35
C THR A 137 2.82 15.87 4.97
N LYS A 138 2.53 14.64 4.56
CA LYS A 138 1.35 13.88 5.00
C LYS A 138 1.68 12.61 5.78
N MET A 139 2.86 12.02 5.63
CA MET A 139 3.13 10.68 6.17
C MET A 139 4.24 10.67 7.22
N GLU A 140 5.43 11.17 6.88
CA GLU A 140 6.66 10.96 7.64
C GLU A 140 6.52 11.21 9.14
N ASN A 141 6.15 12.44 9.53
CA ASN A 141 6.01 12.80 10.94
C ASN A 141 4.98 11.94 11.67
N GLN A 142 3.86 11.58 11.02
CA GLN A 142 2.80 10.78 11.64
C GLN A 142 3.28 9.35 11.88
N LEU A 143 3.98 8.76 10.91
CA LEU A 143 4.51 7.40 11.00
C LEU A 143 5.60 7.29 12.08
N ILE A 144 6.54 8.23 12.08
CA ILE A 144 7.66 8.24 13.02
C ILE A 144 7.16 8.48 14.46
N SER A 145 6.32 9.50 14.68
CA SER A 145 5.77 9.79 16.01
C SER A 145 4.89 8.66 16.52
N PHE A 146 4.08 8.04 15.66
CA PHE A 146 3.33 6.84 16.04
C PHE A 146 4.25 5.73 16.55
N TYR A 147 5.35 5.46 15.86
CA TYR A 147 6.28 4.43 16.31
C TYR A 147 6.92 4.79 17.66
N TYR A 148 7.54 5.96 17.78
CA TYR A 148 8.34 6.29 18.96
C TYR A 148 7.50 6.65 20.19
N ASP A 149 6.40 7.36 19.99
CA ASP A 149 5.63 7.93 21.10
C ASP A 149 4.52 6.97 21.58
N TRP A 150 4.00 6.13 20.69
CA TRP A 150 2.86 5.25 20.99
C TRP A 150 3.23 3.77 20.99
N LEU A 151 3.84 3.27 19.92
CA LEU A 151 4.05 1.83 19.75
C LEU A 151 5.23 1.32 20.59
N LEU A 152 6.39 1.96 20.49
CA LEU A 152 7.63 1.54 21.14
C LEU A 152 7.50 1.43 22.68
N PRO A 153 6.87 2.39 23.39
CA PRO A 153 6.68 2.27 24.84
C PRO A 153 5.84 1.05 25.24
N GLU A 154 4.83 0.70 24.44
CA GLU A 154 3.99 -0.49 24.68
C GLU A 154 4.67 -1.79 24.25
N LEU A 155 5.65 -1.76 23.35
CA LEU A 155 6.50 -2.91 23.04
C LEU A 155 7.49 -3.21 24.17
N ILE A 156 8.14 -2.18 24.72
CA ILE A 156 9.18 -2.34 25.76
C ILE A 156 8.56 -2.61 27.14
N ASP A 157 7.53 -1.86 27.54
CA ASP A 157 6.87 -2.00 28.84
C ASP A 157 5.34 -1.98 28.68
N PRO A 158 4.73 -3.10 28.26
CA PRO A 158 3.30 -3.18 28.00
C PRO A 158 2.47 -2.84 29.24
N ARG A 159 1.59 -1.84 29.15
CA ARG A 159 0.69 -1.44 30.24
C ARG A 159 -0.59 -2.25 30.28
N LEU A 160 -1.10 -2.62 29.11
CA LEU A 160 -2.35 -3.38 28.99
C LEU A 160 -2.28 -4.72 29.75
N LYS A 161 -1.14 -5.42 29.70
CA LYS A 161 -0.91 -6.68 30.43
C LYS A 161 -0.95 -6.53 31.96
N ARG A 162 -0.83 -5.31 32.47
CA ARG A 162 -0.88 -4.96 33.89
C ARG A 162 -2.19 -4.28 34.28
N ASN A 163 -3.21 -4.32 33.40
CA ASN A 163 -4.49 -3.64 33.59
C ASN A 163 -4.36 -2.11 33.77
N MET A 164 -3.34 -1.51 33.15
CA MET A 164 -3.15 -0.07 33.13
C MET A 164 -3.62 0.51 31.80
N GLN A 165 -4.02 1.79 31.80
CA GLN A 165 -4.34 2.52 30.58
C GLN A 165 -3.09 2.65 29.68
N VAL A 166 -3.31 2.64 28.36
CA VAL A 166 -2.27 2.87 27.34
C VAL A 166 -1.66 4.25 27.57
N ARG A 167 -0.34 4.37 27.33
CA ARG A 167 0.34 5.67 27.41
C ARG A 167 -0.26 6.65 26.42
N GLU A 168 -0.55 7.84 26.92
CA GLU A 168 -0.66 9.04 26.08
C GLU A 168 0.77 9.59 25.86
N PRO A 169 1.08 10.10 24.65
CA PRO A 169 2.36 10.72 24.37
C PRO A 169 2.52 11.99 25.20
N LEU A 170 3.78 12.30 25.55
CA LEU A 170 4.09 13.51 26.30
C LEU A 170 3.72 14.73 25.44
N GLN A 171 2.89 15.61 25.99
CA GLN A 171 2.63 16.91 25.36
C GLN A 171 3.95 17.68 25.29
N PRO A 172 4.28 18.34 24.17
CA PRO A 172 5.46 19.19 24.11
C PRO A 172 5.34 20.25 25.21
N ILE A 173 6.40 20.38 26.02
CA ILE A 173 6.47 21.40 27.06
C ILE A 173 6.44 22.73 26.32
N SER A 174 5.42 23.56 26.54
CA SER A 174 5.37 24.91 25.97
C SER A 174 6.54 25.69 26.55
N GLU A 175 7.56 25.97 25.72
CA GLU A 175 8.58 26.95 26.06
C GLU A 175 7.89 28.30 26.29
N THR A 176 8.11 28.86 27.47
CA THR A 176 7.63 30.18 27.90
C THR A 176 8.74 31.19 27.77
#